data_AF-A0A1C7M391-F1
#
_entry.id   AF-A0A1C7M391-F1
#
_cell.length_a   1.000
_cell.length_b   1.000
_cell.length_c   1.000
_cell.angle_alpha   90.00
_cell.angle_beta   90.00
_cell.angle_gamma   90.00
#
_symmetry.space_group_name_H-M   'P 1'
#
loop_
_entity.id
_entity.type
_entity.pdbx_description
1 polymer ?
#
loop_
_entity_poly.entity_id
_entity_poly.type
_entity_poly.pdbx_seq_one_letter_code
_entity_poly.pdbx_strand_id
1 'polypeptide(L)'
;MEAKTNDAAYTALKRLDKEGVLKFELSFVVEDLIKVKILRGRIVRRRADFRPVFANTRSVASPNISVVLRELHSDFPSEDPVVRLVLLLTIFLTEPQPIPYSLTASIAISSSLTNYVNSCKEKIDNMHLSPVTRKDMFDVLVSKFVPERFGGILEFARVVMKMGKKDIDGLVTDVALRCLEIGCKGKMLKKLVEAFDFLTEAIGAHVLHHYRLDIDDLPPSDDEKACREFEAPLCRDFVTNRRPTDVVKLDRMGGHTMVVDNVHEQGDVVMEEVAEHMEEVGGEDEAEITESERAEEDDHEDLGPIGQDTLSTMIRKDEMAPRRRRFFELYASYHDSVGKLTYPADPTPVGRWARSHYGHRSAVTAVFMLNAIVNENTAVLQPSFYSESAPTARVPTTLKHFKMLAAWAGHPEEDYLSQEELNGLLPPSSKIRRARVKTEDAVKTESNPTPEPPLAGPSSCPAKSNLRGRKRPRRSTTTIVKSYVVPDSDDEEIADVQDELVQKHAKTRKVESNLQRWIKHLAILLKEEQKKYKEKKKREQASAPPDTKVRVPKTDFHKSLASNLPRLRATDRMKRQQLYGADVPDEDYSEGEEDEYQCRTTRSKRRKVEE
;
A
#
# COMPACT_ATOMS: atom_id res chain seq x y z
N MET A 1 -15.22 -6.10 -30.48
CA MET A 1 -13.88 -6.64 -30.11
C MET A 1 -13.41 -7.81 -30.98
N GLU A 2 -14.28 -8.56 -31.68
CA GLU A 2 -13.88 -9.69 -32.56
C GLU A 2 -13.85 -9.33 -34.07
N ALA A 3 -13.77 -8.03 -34.41
CA ALA A 3 -13.90 -7.56 -35.81
C ALA A 3 -12.94 -8.27 -36.78
N LYS A 4 -11.68 -8.51 -36.35
CA LYS A 4 -10.67 -9.23 -37.14
C LYS A 4 -10.81 -10.75 -37.15
N THR A 5 -11.35 -11.33 -36.09
CA THR A 5 -11.45 -12.80 -35.95
C THR A 5 -12.77 -13.33 -36.49
N ASN A 6 -13.80 -12.48 -36.59
CA ASN A 6 -15.13 -12.82 -37.09
C ASN A 6 -15.63 -11.75 -38.08
N ASP A 7 -14.95 -11.66 -39.23
CA ASP A 7 -15.23 -10.67 -40.28
C ASP A 7 -16.65 -10.81 -40.85
N ALA A 8 -17.18 -12.02 -40.94
CA ALA A 8 -18.54 -12.27 -41.42
C ALA A 8 -19.60 -11.63 -40.51
N ALA A 9 -19.50 -11.83 -39.19
CA ALA A 9 -20.43 -11.22 -38.24
C ALA A 9 -20.27 -9.70 -38.19
N TYR A 10 -19.03 -9.20 -38.24
CA TYR A 10 -18.77 -7.77 -38.24
C TYR A 10 -19.30 -7.09 -39.51
N THR A 11 -19.12 -7.70 -40.67
CA THR A 11 -19.69 -7.22 -41.94
C THR A 11 -21.21 -7.22 -41.92
N ALA A 12 -21.83 -8.25 -41.34
CA ALA A 12 -23.29 -8.28 -41.15
C ALA A 12 -23.75 -7.14 -40.24
N LEU A 13 -23.05 -6.89 -39.12
CA LEU A 13 -23.35 -5.79 -38.21
C LEU A 13 -23.25 -4.42 -38.90
N LYS A 14 -22.23 -4.21 -39.73
CA LYS A 14 -22.08 -2.98 -40.54
C LYS A 14 -23.21 -2.81 -41.58
N ARG A 15 -23.74 -3.90 -42.12
CA ARG A 15 -24.89 -3.84 -43.06
C ARG A 15 -26.17 -3.45 -42.32
N LEU A 16 -26.44 -4.08 -41.18
CA LEU A 16 -27.60 -3.76 -40.35
C LEU A 16 -27.60 -2.30 -39.88
N ASP A 17 -26.43 -1.76 -39.54
CA ASP A 17 -26.24 -0.34 -39.20
C ASP A 17 -26.60 0.57 -40.39
N LYS A 18 -26.07 0.27 -41.59
CA LYS A 18 -26.39 1.01 -42.83
C LYS A 18 -27.85 0.94 -43.24
N GLU A 19 -28.52 -0.17 -42.93
CA GLU A 19 -29.95 -0.38 -43.19
C GLU A 19 -30.83 0.30 -42.13
N GLY A 20 -30.26 0.81 -41.03
CA GLY A 20 -31.01 1.45 -39.94
C GLY A 20 -31.85 0.46 -39.13
N VAL A 21 -31.49 -0.82 -39.14
CA VAL A 21 -32.23 -1.91 -38.46
C VAL A 21 -31.80 -2.06 -37.01
N LEU A 22 -30.61 -1.55 -36.65
CA LEU A 22 -30.11 -1.59 -35.28
C LEU A 22 -30.91 -0.64 -34.38
N LYS A 23 -31.20 -1.09 -33.15
CA LYS A 23 -31.82 -0.25 -32.09
C LYS A 23 -30.88 0.88 -31.59
N PHE A 24 -29.63 0.91 -32.04
CA PHE A 24 -28.58 1.83 -31.61
C PHE A 24 -27.68 2.18 -32.80
N GLU A 25 -26.99 3.31 -32.72
CA GLU A 25 -25.99 3.68 -33.74
C GLU A 25 -24.65 3.01 -33.43
N LEU A 26 -24.10 2.29 -34.42
CA LEU A 26 -22.86 1.54 -34.22
C LEU A 26 -21.66 2.47 -34.01
N SER A 27 -21.67 3.67 -34.60
CA SER A 27 -20.66 4.71 -34.39
C SER A 27 -20.51 5.08 -32.91
N PHE A 28 -21.61 5.34 -32.20
CA PHE A 28 -21.60 5.64 -30.76
C PHE A 28 -21.13 4.47 -29.94
N VAL A 29 -21.51 3.24 -30.28
CA VAL A 29 -21.05 2.03 -29.58
C VAL A 29 -19.54 1.83 -29.76
N VAL A 30 -19.01 2.05 -30.96
CA VAL A 30 -17.58 1.97 -31.24
C VAL A 30 -16.81 3.06 -30.51
N GLU A 31 -17.30 4.30 -30.55
CA GLU A 31 -16.74 5.41 -29.80
C GLU A 31 -16.71 5.09 -28.29
N ASP A 32 -17.84 4.65 -27.73
CA ASP A 32 -17.94 4.26 -26.31
C ASP A 32 -17.09 3.04 -25.98
N LEU A 33 -16.89 2.10 -26.89
CA LEU A 33 -15.98 0.97 -26.72
C LEU A 33 -14.52 1.41 -26.68
N ILE A 34 -14.12 2.35 -27.54
CA ILE A 34 -12.75 2.88 -27.53
C ILE A 34 -12.55 3.78 -26.29
N LYS A 35 -13.56 4.59 -25.94
CA LYS A 35 -13.57 5.44 -24.76
C LYS A 35 -13.59 4.66 -23.46
N VAL A 36 -14.42 3.61 -23.36
CA VAL A 36 -15.04 3.07 -22.12
C VAL A 36 -14.85 4.03 -20.94
N LYS A 37 -15.58 5.14 -21.09
CA LYS A 37 -16.09 6.13 -20.14
C LYS A 37 -15.31 6.34 -18.84
N ILE A 38 -14.40 7.32 -18.86
CA ILE A 38 -14.17 8.22 -17.72
C ILE A 38 -15.45 9.06 -17.56
N LEU A 39 -16.40 8.64 -16.72
CA LEU A 39 -17.47 9.54 -16.25
C LEU A 39 -16.84 10.57 -15.28
N ARG A 40 -16.13 11.54 -15.84
CA ARG A 40 -15.74 12.77 -15.15
C ARG A 40 -16.86 13.78 -15.35
N GLY A 41 -17.72 13.92 -14.35
CA GLY A 41 -18.52 15.14 -14.22
C GLY A 41 -19.89 14.97 -13.58
N ARG A 42 -19.92 15.23 -12.27
CA ARG A 42 -20.97 15.94 -11.53
C ARG A 42 -22.42 15.41 -11.60
N ILE A 43 -22.84 14.94 -10.41
CA ILE A 43 -24.23 14.86 -9.93
C ILE A 43 -25.02 13.64 -10.43
N VAL A 44 -24.60 12.42 -10.06
CA VAL A 44 -25.46 11.43 -9.35
C VAL A 44 -24.52 10.53 -8.56
N ARG A 45 -24.72 10.51 -7.24
CA ARG A 45 -23.77 10.01 -6.23
C ARG A 45 -24.02 8.56 -5.82
N ARG A 46 -24.40 7.67 -6.75
CA ARG A 46 -24.57 6.24 -6.45
C ARG A 46 -24.06 5.38 -7.61
N ARG A 47 -22.99 4.61 -7.34
CA ARG A 47 -22.45 3.52 -8.18
C ARG A 47 -21.97 3.92 -9.58
N ALA A 48 -20.88 4.67 -9.66
CA ALA A 48 -20.07 4.67 -10.87
C ALA A 48 -19.23 3.38 -10.88
N ASP A 49 -19.73 2.34 -11.55
CA ASP A 49 -18.94 1.18 -11.93
C ASP A 49 -17.79 1.66 -12.82
N PHE A 50 -16.64 1.79 -12.19
CA PHE A 50 -15.38 2.30 -12.74
C PHE A 50 -14.85 1.28 -13.76
N ARG A 51 -15.47 1.21 -14.94
CA ARG A 51 -15.03 0.28 -15.98
C ARG A 51 -13.75 0.79 -16.64
N PRO A 52 -12.82 -0.11 -16.97
CA PRO A 52 -11.53 0.23 -17.50
C PRO A 52 -11.60 0.87 -18.90
N VAL A 53 -11.19 2.13 -18.97
CA VAL A 53 -10.78 2.82 -20.21
C VAL A 53 -9.62 2.04 -20.83
N PHE A 54 -9.58 1.84 -22.15
CA PHE A 54 -8.38 1.30 -22.81
C PHE A 54 -7.13 2.13 -22.46
N ALA A 55 -7.26 3.47 -22.37
CA ALA A 55 -6.17 4.34 -21.91
C ALA A 55 -5.67 4.07 -20.49
N ASN A 56 -6.47 3.39 -19.65
CA ASN A 56 -6.15 3.01 -18.28
C ASN A 56 -5.91 1.51 -18.11
N THR A 57 -5.90 0.70 -19.17
CA THR A 57 -5.60 -0.74 -19.09
C THR A 57 -4.44 -1.17 -19.95
N ARG A 58 -3.77 -2.22 -19.48
CA ARG A 58 -2.63 -2.82 -20.16
C ARG A 58 -2.97 -3.31 -21.57
N SER A 59 -4.24 -3.61 -21.85
CA SER A 59 -4.75 -4.00 -23.16
C SER A 59 -4.46 -3.00 -24.28
N VAL A 60 -4.26 -1.71 -24.01
CA VAL A 60 -3.87 -0.72 -25.04
C VAL A 60 -2.49 -1.00 -25.66
N ALA A 61 -1.61 -1.68 -24.91
CA ALA A 61 -0.31 -2.10 -25.38
C ALA A 61 -0.34 -3.46 -26.08
N SER A 62 -1.50 -4.12 -26.17
CA SER A 62 -1.64 -5.42 -26.82
C SER A 62 -1.69 -5.26 -28.35
N PRO A 63 -0.81 -5.94 -29.11
CA PRO A 63 -0.81 -5.85 -30.57
C PRO A 63 -2.09 -6.39 -31.22
N ASN A 64 -2.76 -7.38 -30.60
CA ASN A 64 -4.03 -7.88 -31.12
C ASN A 64 -5.15 -6.85 -30.97
N ILE A 65 -5.19 -6.17 -29.82
CA ILE A 65 -6.19 -5.14 -29.54
C ILE A 65 -5.93 -3.91 -30.42
N SER A 66 -4.68 -3.51 -30.64
CA SER A 66 -4.38 -2.35 -31.49
C SER A 66 -4.90 -2.53 -32.91
N VAL A 67 -4.75 -3.71 -33.52
CA VAL A 67 -5.25 -3.95 -34.88
C VAL A 67 -6.77 -3.82 -34.92
N VAL A 68 -7.48 -4.35 -33.92
CA VAL A 68 -8.94 -4.24 -33.82
C VAL A 68 -9.37 -2.79 -33.63
N LEU A 69 -8.77 -2.04 -32.70
CA LEU A 69 -9.15 -0.64 -32.44
C LEU A 69 -8.91 0.26 -33.65
N ARG A 70 -7.83 0.02 -34.42
CA ARG A 70 -7.56 0.75 -35.66
C ARG A 70 -8.56 0.45 -36.76
N GLU A 71 -8.97 -0.81 -36.90
CA GLU A 71 -10.03 -1.19 -37.86
C GLU A 71 -11.37 -0.56 -37.49
N LEU A 72 -11.75 -0.63 -36.21
CA LEU A 72 -12.98 -0.03 -35.72
C LEU A 72 -13.01 1.49 -35.98
N HIS A 73 -11.90 2.19 -35.71
CA HIS A 73 -11.80 3.62 -36.00
C HIS A 73 -11.80 3.93 -37.50
N SER A 74 -11.20 3.07 -38.33
CA SER A 74 -11.22 3.26 -39.79
C SER A 74 -12.63 3.13 -40.37
N ASP A 75 -13.47 2.27 -39.79
CA ASP A 75 -14.87 2.12 -40.19
C ASP A 75 -15.76 3.22 -39.58
N PHE A 76 -15.46 3.63 -38.33
CA PHE A 76 -16.23 4.60 -37.55
C PHE A 76 -15.29 5.64 -36.90
N PRO A 77 -14.88 6.69 -37.65
CA PRO A 77 -13.97 7.70 -37.13
C PRO A 77 -14.63 8.53 -36.02
N SER A 78 -13.82 8.96 -35.04
CA SER A 78 -14.28 9.79 -33.92
C SER A 78 -13.30 10.94 -33.67
N GLU A 79 -13.83 12.14 -33.42
CA GLU A 79 -13.05 13.34 -33.10
C GLU A 79 -12.72 13.44 -31.60
N ASP A 80 -13.15 12.48 -30.79
CA ASP A 80 -12.98 12.56 -29.35
C ASP A 80 -11.50 12.48 -28.92
N PRO A 81 -11.04 13.36 -28.01
CA PRO A 81 -9.64 13.41 -27.60
C PRO A 81 -9.16 12.13 -26.87
N VAL A 82 -10.05 11.40 -26.19
CA VAL A 82 -9.71 10.12 -25.53
C VAL A 82 -9.53 9.02 -26.57
N VAL A 83 -10.42 8.96 -27.58
CA VAL A 83 -10.27 8.04 -28.71
C VAL A 83 -8.96 8.29 -29.43
N ARG A 84 -8.66 9.57 -29.73
CA ARG A 84 -7.39 10.00 -30.30
C ARG A 84 -6.19 9.55 -29.46
N LEU A 85 -6.21 9.75 -28.14
CA LEU A 85 -5.16 9.30 -27.24
C LEU A 85 -4.97 7.78 -27.28
N VAL A 86 -6.06 7.01 -27.22
CA VAL A 86 -6.00 5.54 -27.30
C VAL A 86 -5.36 5.09 -28.60
N LEU A 87 -5.77 5.68 -29.73
CA LEU A 87 -5.20 5.33 -31.04
C LEU A 87 -3.72 5.69 -31.13
N LEU A 88 -3.31 6.87 -30.65
CA LEU A 88 -1.90 7.24 -30.59
C LEU A 88 -1.09 6.27 -29.71
N LEU A 89 -1.63 5.86 -28.55
CA LEU A 89 -1.01 4.84 -27.71
C LEU A 89 -0.85 3.52 -28.46
N THR A 90 -1.87 3.09 -29.22
CA THR A 90 -1.77 1.86 -30.01
C THR A 90 -0.66 1.94 -31.07
N ILE A 91 -0.42 3.11 -31.68
CA ILE A 91 0.65 3.29 -32.67
C ILE A 91 2.02 3.24 -31.99
N PHE A 92 2.24 4.07 -30.97
CA PHE A 92 3.55 4.20 -30.33
C PHE A 92 3.94 2.96 -29.51
N LEU A 93 2.98 2.23 -28.93
CA LEU A 93 3.28 1.11 -28.04
C LEU A 93 3.40 -0.24 -28.75
N THR A 94 2.72 -0.46 -29.88
CA THR A 94 2.63 -1.80 -30.49
C THR A 94 3.69 -2.10 -31.55
N GLU A 95 4.57 -1.15 -31.87
CA GLU A 95 5.62 -1.38 -32.87
C GLU A 95 6.61 -2.46 -32.39
N PRO A 96 6.79 -3.59 -33.07
CA PRO A 96 7.66 -4.67 -32.58
C PRO A 96 9.16 -4.33 -32.63
N GLN A 97 9.52 -3.20 -33.24
CA GLN A 97 10.92 -2.84 -33.48
C GLN A 97 11.68 -2.57 -32.16
N PRO A 98 12.93 -3.05 -32.05
CA PRO A 98 13.77 -2.77 -30.90
C PRO A 98 14.19 -1.30 -30.92
N ILE A 99 13.72 -0.54 -29.94
CA ILE A 99 14.11 0.85 -29.72
C ILE A 99 15.34 0.85 -28.79
N PRO A 100 16.41 1.59 -29.13
CA PRO A 100 17.54 1.75 -28.22
C PRO A 100 17.08 2.23 -26.84
N TYR A 101 17.59 1.63 -25.78
CA TYR A 101 17.23 2.01 -24.41
C TYR A 101 17.79 3.38 -24.01
N SER A 102 18.84 3.85 -24.70
CA SER A 102 19.48 5.13 -24.42
C SER A 102 18.69 6.29 -25.02
N LEU A 103 18.42 7.31 -24.21
CA LEU A 103 17.80 8.56 -24.66
C LEU A 103 18.75 9.47 -25.43
N THR A 104 20.05 9.18 -25.39
CA THR A 104 21.06 9.88 -26.20
C THR A 104 21.13 9.36 -27.63
N ALA A 105 20.47 8.23 -27.94
CA ALA A 105 20.38 7.73 -29.30
C ALA A 105 19.53 8.70 -30.15
N SER A 106 20.06 9.09 -31.31
CA SER A 106 19.37 9.87 -32.33
C SER A 106 19.26 9.08 -33.63
N ILE A 107 18.35 9.48 -34.51
CA ILE A 107 18.18 8.94 -35.88
C ILE A 107 19.50 8.88 -36.64
N ALA A 108 20.43 9.82 -36.41
CA ALA A 108 21.76 9.82 -37.03
C ALA A 108 22.61 8.60 -36.65
N ILE A 109 22.34 8.00 -35.48
CA ILE A 109 23.15 6.94 -34.88
C ILE A 109 22.47 5.57 -35.03
N SER A 110 21.13 5.53 -35.09
CA SER A 110 20.36 4.29 -35.05
C SER A 110 19.32 4.21 -36.17
N SER A 111 19.55 3.30 -37.12
CA SER A 111 18.60 3.00 -38.21
C SER A 111 17.28 2.43 -37.69
N SER A 112 17.28 1.69 -36.58
CA SER A 112 16.04 1.18 -35.98
C SER A 112 15.17 2.30 -35.44
N LEU A 113 15.76 3.36 -34.89
CA LEU A 113 15.02 4.54 -34.45
C LEU A 113 14.40 5.31 -35.63
N THR A 114 15.14 5.43 -36.73
CA THR A 114 14.63 6.00 -37.99
C THR A 114 13.41 5.24 -38.50
N ASN A 115 13.51 3.92 -38.56
CA ASN A 115 12.42 3.05 -39.01
C ASN A 115 11.20 3.15 -38.09
N TYR A 116 11.42 3.23 -36.77
CA TYR A 116 10.35 3.41 -35.80
C TYR A 116 9.61 4.74 -36.01
N VAL A 117 10.35 5.85 -36.15
CA VAL A 117 9.75 7.19 -36.35
C VAL A 117 8.97 7.25 -37.66
N ASN A 118 9.53 6.69 -38.74
CA ASN A 118 8.86 6.66 -40.05
C ASN A 118 7.60 5.78 -40.03
N SER A 119 7.67 4.58 -39.42
CA SER A 119 6.51 3.68 -39.26
C SER A 119 5.39 4.34 -38.44
N CYS A 120 5.73 5.02 -37.34
CA CYS A 120 4.76 5.76 -36.54
C CYS A 120 4.12 6.89 -37.35
N LYS A 121 4.92 7.65 -38.11
CA LYS A 121 4.44 8.74 -38.95
C LYS A 121 3.44 8.24 -39.99
N GLU A 122 3.83 7.20 -40.74
CA GLU A 122 2.97 6.59 -41.76
C GLU A 122 1.64 6.10 -41.17
N LYS A 123 1.68 5.43 -40.01
CA LYS A 123 0.45 4.96 -39.33
C LYS A 123 -0.44 6.09 -38.84
N ILE A 124 0.15 7.20 -38.37
CA ILE A 124 -0.59 8.40 -37.94
C ILE A 124 -1.26 9.07 -39.14
N ASP A 125 -0.55 9.20 -40.26
CA ASP A 125 -1.06 9.80 -41.49
C ASP A 125 -2.17 8.92 -42.10
N ASN A 126 -1.98 7.60 -42.14
CA ASN A 126 -2.97 6.63 -42.65
C ASN A 126 -4.27 6.59 -41.84
N MET A 127 -4.23 6.95 -40.56
CA MET A 127 -5.42 7.00 -39.70
C MET A 127 -6.00 8.41 -39.58
N HIS A 128 -5.51 9.38 -40.36
CA HIS A 128 -5.95 10.77 -40.32
C HIS A 128 -5.85 11.40 -38.92
N LEU A 129 -4.85 10.98 -38.13
CA LEU A 129 -4.56 11.56 -36.81
C LEU A 129 -3.58 12.75 -36.89
N SER A 130 -3.07 13.06 -38.09
CA SER A 130 -2.21 14.22 -38.34
C SER A 130 -3.05 15.52 -38.41
N PRO A 131 -2.58 16.66 -37.87
CA PRO A 131 -1.28 16.88 -37.23
C PRO A 131 -1.26 16.43 -35.77
N VAL A 132 -0.10 15.95 -35.31
CA VAL A 132 0.15 15.64 -33.89
C VAL A 132 0.58 16.90 -33.15
N THR A 133 -0.05 17.16 -32.00
CA THR A 133 0.19 18.36 -31.19
C THR A 133 1.14 18.08 -30.01
N ARG A 134 1.70 19.13 -29.40
CA ARG A 134 2.48 19.01 -28.15
C ARG A 134 1.66 18.36 -27.03
N LYS A 135 0.36 18.67 -26.97
CA LYS A 135 -0.57 18.09 -25.99
C LYS A 135 -0.71 16.58 -26.19
N ASP A 136 -0.83 16.12 -27.44
CA ASP A 136 -0.88 14.69 -27.76
C ASP A 136 0.37 13.96 -27.25
N MET A 137 1.57 14.54 -27.46
CA MET A 137 2.82 13.95 -26.97
C MET A 137 2.88 13.91 -25.45
N PHE A 138 2.44 14.98 -24.79
CA PHE A 138 2.34 15.03 -23.33
C PHE A 138 1.40 13.93 -22.81
N ASP A 139 0.19 13.84 -23.34
CA ASP A 139 -0.83 12.86 -22.90
C ASP A 139 -0.37 11.42 -23.14
N VAL A 140 0.28 11.15 -24.29
CA VAL A 140 0.90 9.85 -24.59
C VAL A 140 2.00 9.53 -23.57
N LEU A 141 2.97 10.44 -23.35
CA LEU A 141 4.10 10.20 -22.45
C LEU A 141 3.67 10.02 -20.98
N VAL A 142 2.59 10.67 -20.58
CA VAL A 142 2.00 10.59 -19.23
C VAL A 142 1.22 9.28 -19.03
N SER A 143 0.76 8.61 -20.08
CA SER A 143 0.04 7.33 -19.96
C SER A 143 0.83 6.26 -19.19
N LYS A 144 0.15 5.54 -18.27
CA LYS A 144 0.74 4.51 -17.38
C LYS A 144 1.54 3.43 -18.12
N PHE A 145 1.20 3.18 -19.38
CA PHE A 145 1.74 2.09 -20.19
C PHE A 145 2.94 2.49 -21.05
N VAL A 146 3.47 3.71 -20.89
CA VAL A 146 4.67 4.20 -21.58
C VAL A 146 5.88 4.33 -20.63
N PRO A 147 6.40 3.27 -19.97
CA PRO A 147 7.60 3.40 -19.14
C PRO A 147 8.92 3.17 -19.91
N GLU A 148 8.91 2.42 -21.02
CA GLU A 148 10.16 1.90 -21.61
C GLU A 148 10.52 2.51 -22.97
N ARG A 149 9.52 2.97 -23.74
CA ARG A 149 9.66 3.35 -25.15
C ARG A 149 9.59 4.85 -25.42
N PHE A 150 9.61 5.66 -24.37
CA PHE A 150 9.41 7.10 -24.48
C PHE A 150 10.54 7.82 -25.25
N GLY A 151 11.74 7.23 -25.34
CA GLY A 151 12.82 7.76 -26.18
C GLY A 151 12.45 7.88 -27.65
N GLY A 152 11.81 6.85 -28.22
CA GLY A 152 11.31 6.89 -29.60
C GLY A 152 10.22 7.94 -29.82
N ILE A 153 9.37 8.17 -28.81
CA ILE A 153 8.31 9.18 -28.85
C ILE A 153 8.90 10.59 -28.81
N LEU A 154 9.93 10.82 -27.98
CA LEU A 154 10.66 12.09 -27.96
C LEU A 154 11.38 12.36 -29.28
N GLU A 155 11.96 11.33 -29.91
CA GLU A 155 12.59 11.49 -31.22
C GLU A 155 11.57 11.77 -32.33
N PHE A 156 10.40 11.13 -32.28
CA PHE A 156 9.28 11.46 -33.16
C PHE A 156 8.89 12.95 -33.03
N ALA A 157 8.79 13.46 -31.80
CA ALA A 157 8.50 14.88 -31.56
C ALA A 157 9.60 15.81 -32.10
N ARG A 158 10.88 15.44 -31.98
CA ARG A 158 11.99 16.21 -32.56
C ARG A 158 11.95 16.25 -34.09
N VAL A 159 11.75 15.11 -34.72
CA VAL A 159 11.99 14.94 -36.17
C VAL A 159 10.75 15.24 -36.97
N VAL A 160 9.60 14.69 -36.57
CA VAL A 160 8.34 14.82 -37.31
C VAL A 160 7.63 16.12 -36.94
N MET A 161 7.54 16.45 -35.65
CA MET A 161 6.92 17.69 -35.18
C MET A 161 7.88 18.89 -35.20
N LYS A 162 9.16 18.67 -35.52
CA LYS A 162 10.20 19.71 -35.60
C LYS A 162 10.35 20.51 -34.29
N MET A 163 10.11 19.88 -33.14
CA MET A 163 10.24 20.54 -31.85
C MET A 163 11.70 20.87 -31.55
N GLY A 164 11.96 22.13 -31.20
CA GLY A 164 13.30 22.59 -30.84
C GLY A 164 13.74 22.03 -29.48
N LYS A 165 15.04 22.14 -29.17
CA LYS A 165 15.59 21.68 -27.88
C LYS A 165 14.82 22.26 -26.68
N LYS A 166 14.52 23.56 -26.70
CA LYS A 166 13.76 24.22 -25.62
C LYS A 166 12.35 23.65 -25.44
N ASP A 167 11.66 23.34 -26.54
CA ASP A 167 10.30 22.78 -26.48
C ASP A 167 10.30 21.35 -25.96
N ILE A 168 11.32 20.58 -26.33
CA ILE A 168 11.56 19.23 -25.81
C ILE A 168 11.91 19.28 -24.31
N ASP A 169 12.81 20.18 -23.90
CA ASP A 169 13.17 20.35 -22.49
C ASP A 169 11.94 20.74 -21.65
N GLY A 170 11.09 21.63 -22.18
CA GLY A 170 9.82 22.00 -21.56
C GLY A 170 8.83 20.82 -21.50
N LEU A 171 8.65 20.08 -22.59
CA LEU A 171 7.80 18.87 -22.62
C LEU A 171 8.28 17.82 -21.62
N VAL A 172 9.59 17.56 -21.57
CA VAL A 172 10.21 16.60 -20.66
C VAL A 172 10.03 17.03 -19.20
N THR A 173 10.17 18.33 -18.91
CA THR A 173 9.89 18.89 -17.58
C THR A 173 8.44 18.63 -17.19
N ASP A 174 7.48 19.03 -18.02
CA ASP A 174 6.04 18.85 -17.75
C ASP A 174 5.70 17.37 -17.51
N VAL A 175 6.22 16.48 -18.36
CA VAL A 175 6.02 15.03 -18.25
C VAL A 175 6.63 14.49 -16.97
N ALA A 176 7.85 14.91 -16.61
CA ALA A 176 8.53 14.46 -15.40
C ALA A 176 7.75 14.86 -14.14
N LEU A 177 7.27 16.11 -14.07
CA LEU A 177 6.47 16.59 -12.95
C LEU A 177 5.14 15.82 -12.85
N ARG A 178 4.46 15.60 -13.99
CA ARG A 178 3.20 14.84 -14.02
C ARG A 178 3.39 13.37 -13.64
N CYS A 179 4.54 12.77 -13.99
CA CYS A 179 4.87 11.40 -13.65
C CYS A 179 5.01 11.17 -12.14
N LEU A 180 5.22 12.21 -11.32
CA LEU A 180 5.32 12.08 -9.86
C LEU A 180 4.02 11.56 -9.22
N GLU A 181 2.88 11.99 -9.76
CA GLU A 181 1.54 11.56 -9.33
C GLU A 181 1.13 10.18 -9.88
N ILE A 182 1.86 9.66 -10.88
CA ILE A 182 1.54 8.39 -11.51
C ILE A 182 2.39 7.29 -10.89
N GLY A 183 1.79 6.55 -9.97
CA GLY A 183 2.51 5.61 -9.09
C GLY A 183 3.46 4.63 -9.80
N CYS A 184 3.22 4.21 -11.05
CA CYS A 184 4.03 3.21 -11.75
C CYS A 184 5.14 3.77 -12.67
N LYS A 185 5.46 5.07 -12.63
CA LYS A 185 6.40 5.74 -13.56
C LYS A 185 7.86 5.83 -13.09
N GLY A 186 8.25 5.13 -12.02
CA GLY A 186 9.60 5.24 -11.43
C GLY A 186 10.75 4.95 -12.40
N LYS A 187 10.60 3.98 -13.32
CA LYS A 187 11.61 3.68 -14.35
C LYS A 187 11.80 4.81 -15.36
N MET A 188 10.70 5.43 -15.79
CA MET A 188 10.73 6.53 -16.74
C MET A 188 11.41 7.74 -16.12
N LEU A 189 11.05 8.07 -14.88
CA LEU A 189 11.70 9.15 -14.12
C LEU A 189 13.20 8.91 -13.95
N LYS A 190 13.61 7.69 -13.60
CA LYS A 190 15.03 7.31 -13.52
C LYS A 190 15.77 7.65 -14.81
N LYS A 191 15.28 7.16 -15.94
CA LYS A 191 15.91 7.37 -17.25
C LYS A 191 15.88 8.84 -17.69
N LEU A 192 14.79 9.56 -17.42
CA LEU A 192 14.70 10.99 -17.73
C LEU A 192 15.75 11.78 -16.95
N VAL A 193 15.88 11.54 -15.65
CA VAL A 193 16.88 12.25 -14.84
C VAL A 193 18.31 11.87 -15.25
N GLU A 194 18.56 10.62 -15.63
CA GLU A 194 19.87 10.18 -16.17
C GLU A 194 20.23 10.85 -17.50
N ALA A 195 19.24 11.30 -18.29
CA ALA A 195 19.48 11.96 -19.59
C ALA A 195 19.40 13.49 -19.54
N PHE A 196 18.73 14.05 -18.53
CA PHE A 196 18.48 15.48 -18.39
C PHE A 196 18.79 15.93 -16.96
N ASP A 197 20.06 16.29 -16.71
CA ASP A 197 20.57 16.60 -15.36
C ASP A 197 19.75 17.67 -14.62
N PHE A 198 19.22 18.67 -15.34
CA PHE A 198 18.43 19.76 -14.78
C PHE A 198 17.13 19.31 -14.12
N LEU A 199 16.62 18.12 -14.46
CA LEU A 199 15.39 17.59 -13.87
C LEU A 199 15.54 17.25 -12.40
N THR A 200 16.74 16.87 -11.94
CA THR A 200 16.97 16.51 -10.53
C THR A 200 16.57 17.65 -9.60
N GLU A 201 17.02 18.86 -9.93
CA GLU A 201 16.75 20.08 -9.16
C GLU A 201 15.30 20.55 -9.36
N ALA A 202 14.80 20.53 -10.60
CA ALA A 202 13.42 20.94 -10.91
C ALA A 202 12.37 20.06 -10.18
N ILE A 203 12.54 18.73 -10.21
CA ILE A 203 11.69 17.79 -9.48
C ILE A 203 11.81 18.01 -7.98
N GLY A 204 13.03 18.15 -7.45
CA GLY A 204 13.27 18.36 -6.03
C GLY A 204 12.58 19.62 -5.50
N ALA A 205 12.71 20.75 -6.21
CA ALA A 205 12.04 21.99 -5.89
C ALA A 205 10.51 21.84 -5.96
N HIS A 206 9.99 21.26 -7.05
CA HIS A 206 8.55 21.07 -7.23
C HIS A 206 7.94 20.18 -6.14
N VAL A 207 8.62 19.09 -5.74
CA VAL A 207 8.17 18.21 -4.66
C VAL A 207 8.04 18.95 -3.34
N LEU A 208 9.07 19.73 -2.97
CA LEU A 208 9.10 20.46 -1.71
C LEU A 208 8.08 21.61 -1.65
N HIS A 209 7.80 22.24 -2.79
CA HIS A 209 6.86 23.37 -2.86
C HIS A 209 5.39 22.95 -2.93
N HIS A 210 5.06 21.86 -3.63
CA HIS A 210 3.66 21.53 -3.95
C HIS A 210 3.08 20.32 -3.21
N TYR A 211 3.92 19.42 -2.69
CA TYR A 211 3.45 18.14 -2.15
C TYR A 211 3.76 17.93 -0.67
N ARG A 212 4.28 18.97 -0.02
CA ARG A 212 4.44 18.96 1.43
C ARG A 212 3.06 18.90 2.06
N LEU A 213 2.84 17.83 2.84
CA LEU A 213 1.62 17.65 3.62
C LEU A 213 1.87 18.12 5.04
N ASP A 214 1.02 19.02 5.52
CA ASP A 214 0.89 19.38 6.92
C ASP A 214 -0.40 18.77 7.50
N ILE A 215 -0.51 18.78 8.84
CA ILE A 215 -1.63 18.11 9.53
C ILE A 215 -2.95 18.83 9.20
N ASP A 216 -2.88 20.15 8.97
CA ASP A 216 -4.03 20.99 8.67
C ASP A 216 -4.57 20.77 7.24
N ASP A 217 -3.79 20.12 6.35
CA ASP A 217 -4.23 19.75 5.00
C ASP A 217 -5.09 18.47 5.00
N LEU A 218 -5.14 17.73 6.12
CA LEU A 218 -5.90 16.50 6.25
C LEU A 218 -7.37 16.80 6.59
N PRO A 219 -8.31 15.96 6.13
CA PRO A 219 -9.71 16.08 6.56
C PRO A 219 -9.84 15.97 8.08
N PRO A 220 -10.82 16.66 8.69
CA PRO A 220 -11.09 16.53 10.12
C PRO A 220 -11.35 15.05 10.50
N SER A 221 -10.76 14.59 11.59
CA SER A 221 -10.87 13.19 12.06
C SER A 221 -12.31 12.73 12.33
N ASP A 222 -13.22 13.68 12.52
CA ASP A 222 -14.63 13.43 12.77
C ASP A 222 -15.41 13.09 11.48
N ASP A 223 -14.91 13.49 10.31
CA ASP A 223 -15.49 13.16 9.01
C ASP A 223 -14.84 11.89 8.43
N GLU A 224 -15.30 10.73 8.92
CA GLU A 224 -14.80 9.43 8.45
C GLU A 224 -14.92 9.25 6.94
N LYS A 225 -15.93 9.87 6.31
CA LYS A 225 -16.14 9.75 4.86
C LYS A 225 -15.06 10.54 4.12
N ALA A 226 -14.81 11.78 4.52
CA ALA A 226 -13.74 12.57 3.93
C ALA A 226 -12.36 11.93 4.18
N CYS A 227 -12.11 11.38 5.37
CA CYS A 227 -10.87 10.64 5.63
C CYS A 227 -10.72 9.43 4.69
N ARG A 228 -11.77 8.62 4.48
CA ARG A 228 -11.71 7.45 3.57
C ARG A 228 -11.53 7.84 2.10
N GLU A 229 -12.10 8.96 1.67
CA GLU A 229 -12.00 9.46 0.29
C GLU A 229 -10.71 10.24 0.02
N PHE A 230 -10.02 10.71 1.06
CA PHE A 230 -8.80 11.47 0.92
C PHE A 230 -7.64 10.59 0.44
N GLU A 231 -7.00 11.05 -0.64
CA GLU A 231 -5.84 10.40 -1.23
C GLU A 231 -4.77 11.47 -1.49
N ALA A 232 -3.59 11.24 -0.93
CA ALA A 232 -2.45 12.11 -1.15
C ALA A 232 -2.01 12.07 -2.62
N PRO A 233 -1.49 13.17 -3.20
CA PRO A 233 -1.14 13.20 -4.62
C PRO A 233 0.00 12.24 -5.02
N LEU A 234 0.99 12.04 -4.13
CA LEU A 234 2.14 11.17 -4.40
C LEU A 234 1.96 9.76 -3.82
N CYS A 235 2.73 8.79 -4.32
CA CYS A 235 2.73 7.40 -3.80
C CYS A 235 1.35 6.73 -3.75
N ARG A 236 0.46 7.05 -4.67
CA ARG A 236 -0.83 6.36 -4.81
C ARG A 236 -0.63 4.87 -5.09
N ASP A 237 -1.40 4.02 -4.41
CA ASP A 237 -1.37 2.58 -4.70
C ASP A 237 -2.13 2.32 -6.00
N PHE A 238 -1.40 1.83 -7.00
CA PHE A 238 -1.93 1.51 -8.32
C PHE A 238 -2.20 0.01 -8.50
N VAL A 239 -1.76 -0.83 -7.56
CA VAL A 239 -1.93 -2.29 -7.58
C VAL A 239 -3.14 -2.65 -6.74
N THR A 240 -3.17 -2.17 -5.50
CA THR A 240 -4.29 -2.39 -4.59
C THR A 240 -5.26 -1.25 -4.79
N ASN A 241 -6.06 -1.34 -5.86
CA ASN A 241 -7.19 -0.43 -6.00
C ASN A 241 -8.06 -0.66 -4.77
N ARG A 242 -8.06 0.29 -3.81
CA ARG A 242 -8.80 0.18 -2.54
C ARG A 242 -10.26 -0.05 -2.88
N ARG A 243 -10.67 -1.32 -2.98
CA ARG A 243 -12.08 -1.67 -3.05
C ARG A 243 -12.65 -1.18 -1.72
N PRO A 244 -13.63 -0.27 -1.71
CA PRO A 244 -14.24 0.18 -0.47
C PRO A 244 -14.67 -1.07 0.29
N THR A 245 -14.11 -1.27 1.46
CA THR A 245 -14.22 -2.48 2.29
C THR A 245 -15.63 -2.69 2.86
N ASP A 246 -16.65 -2.06 2.27
CA ASP A 246 -18.04 -2.15 2.72
C ASP A 246 -18.64 -3.57 2.56
N VAL A 247 -17.97 -4.48 1.85
CA VAL A 247 -18.40 -5.88 1.73
C VAL A 247 -18.19 -6.68 3.03
N VAL A 248 -17.31 -6.24 3.94
CA VAL A 248 -17.01 -7.02 5.17
C VAL A 248 -18.03 -6.80 6.29
N LYS A 249 -19.04 -5.93 6.10
CA LYS A 249 -20.15 -5.83 7.06
C LYS A 249 -21.18 -6.96 6.95
N LEU A 250 -21.15 -7.79 5.91
CA LEU A 250 -22.14 -8.86 5.74
C LEU A 250 -21.77 -10.18 6.43
N ASP A 251 -20.49 -10.39 6.79
CA ASP A 251 -20.03 -11.69 7.33
C ASP A 251 -19.98 -11.78 8.87
N ARG A 252 -20.40 -10.74 9.59
CA ARG A 252 -20.44 -10.77 11.06
C ARG A 252 -21.76 -11.24 11.68
N MET A 253 -22.73 -11.66 10.87
CA MET A 253 -24.04 -12.09 11.37
C MET A 253 -24.46 -13.52 10.98
N GLY A 254 -23.67 -14.27 10.22
CA GLY A 254 -24.04 -15.64 9.86
C GLY A 254 -22.83 -16.49 9.51
N GLY A 255 -22.30 -17.23 10.47
CA GLY A 255 -21.18 -18.12 10.23
C GLY A 255 -20.73 -18.86 11.48
N HIS A 256 -21.58 -19.76 11.98
CA HIS A 256 -21.12 -20.90 12.76
C HIS A 256 -19.97 -21.56 12.00
N THR A 257 -18.76 -21.41 12.53
CA THR A 257 -17.59 -22.16 12.09
C THR A 257 -17.84 -23.61 12.48
N MET A 258 -18.37 -24.40 11.56
CA MET A 258 -18.34 -25.86 11.68
C MET A 258 -16.88 -26.28 11.60
N VAL A 259 -16.31 -26.59 12.76
CA VAL A 259 -15.06 -27.33 12.87
C VAL A 259 -15.34 -28.71 12.27
N VAL A 260 -14.78 -28.96 11.09
CA VAL A 260 -14.70 -30.32 10.53
C VAL A 260 -13.55 -31.00 11.27
N ASP A 261 -13.90 -31.77 12.29
CA ASP A 261 -13.01 -32.70 12.97
C ASP A 261 -13.04 -34.03 12.20
N ASN A 262 -11.86 -34.60 11.90
CA ASN A 262 -11.71 -35.88 11.20
C ASN A 262 -10.89 -36.84 12.08
N VAL A 263 -11.38 -38.08 12.14
CA VAL A 263 -11.32 -39.06 13.24
C VAL A 263 -10.14 -40.04 13.15
N HIS A 264 -9.57 -40.44 14.30
CA HIS A 264 -9.17 -41.81 14.80
C HIS A 264 -7.98 -41.69 15.79
N GLU A 265 -7.90 -42.27 17.01
CA GLU A 265 -8.41 -43.55 17.56
C GLU A 265 -8.50 -43.56 19.11
N GLN A 266 -9.54 -44.24 19.60
CA GLN A 266 -9.65 -45.16 20.76
C GLN A 266 -9.12 -44.81 22.17
N GLY A 267 -10.06 -44.83 23.14
CA GLY A 267 -9.79 -44.98 24.57
C GLY A 267 -11.04 -44.81 25.44
N ASP A 268 -11.66 -45.93 25.79
CA ASP A 268 -12.87 -46.14 26.59
C ASP A 268 -12.79 -45.62 28.06
N VAL A 269 -13.96 -45.23 28.63
CA VAL A 269 -14.46 -45.44 30.03
C VAL A 269 -15.35 -44.28 30.57
N VAL A 270 -16.68 -44.53 30.54
CA VAL A 270 -17.73 -44.46 31.61
C VAL A 270 -18.09 -43.15 32.38
N MET A 271 -19.41 -42.81 32.31
CA MET A 271 -20.33 -42.04 33.22
C MET A 271 -20.01 -40.56 33.54
N GLU A 272 -20.95 -39.63 33.75
CA GLU A 272 -22.31 -39.66 34.33
C GLU A 272 -23.11 -38.40 33.92
N GLU A 273 -24.43 -38.48 34.10
CA GLU A 273 -25.52 -37.52 33.83
C GLU A 273 -25.31 -36.08 34.35
N VAL A 274 -25.83 -35.07 33.62
CA VAL A 274 -26.87 -34.14 34.13
C VAL A 274 -27.71 -33.64 32.95
N ALA A 275 -29.00 -33.95 32.99
CA ALA A 275 -30.05 -33.41 32.13
C ALA A 275 -30.72 -32.22 32.82
N GLU A 276 -30.97 -31.13 32.08
CA GLU A 276 -31.94 -30.06 32.38
C GLU A 276 -32.11 -29.25 31.07
N HIS A 277 -33.10 -29.54 30.21
CA HIS A 277 -34.51 -29.14 30.25
C HIS A 277 -34.71 -27.61 30.14
N MET A 278 -35.03 -27.11 28.94
CA MET A 278 -35.86 -25.90 28.76
C MET A 278 -36.51 -25.86 27.36
N GLU A 279 -37.75 -26.33 27.37
CA GLU A 279 -38.95 -25.90 26.64
C GLU A 279 -38.85 -25.02 25.38
N GLU A 280 -39.18 -25.70 24.29
CA GLU A 280 -40.09 -25.33 23.21
C GLU A 280 -41.17 -24.28 23.58
N VAL A 281 -41.14 -23.13 22.91
CA VAL A 281 -42.32 -22.26 22.75
C VAL A 281 -42.44 -21.90 21.27
N GLY A 282 -43.45 -22.49 20.65
CA GLY A 282 -43.92 -22.16 19.32
C GLY A 282 -44.54 -20.76 19.28
N GLY A 283 -44.26 -20.06 18.19
CA GLY A 283 -44.93 -18.83 17.79
C GLY A 283 -45.09 -18.86 16.28
N GLU A 284 -46.24 -19.32 15.83
CA GLU A 284 -46.72 -19.20 14.46
C GLU A 284 -47.05 -17.72 14.21
N ASP A 285 -46.14 -16.99 13.55
CA ASP A 285 -46.46 -15.70 12.94
C ASP A 285 -46.54 -15.91 11.42
N GLU A 286 -47.78 -16.07 10.95
CA GLU A 286 -48.13 -15.95 9.54
C GLU A 286 -47.75 -14.56 9.03
N ALA A 287 -46.62 -14.49 8.33
CA ALA A 287 -46.24 -13.30 7.57
C ALA A 287 -47.13 -13.21 6.32
N GLU A 288 -48.18 -12.40 6.44
CA GLU A 288 -49.00 -11.85 5.37
C GLU A 288 -48.10 -11.30 4.25
N ILE A 289 -48.02 -12.06 3.15
CA ILE A 289 -47.33 -11.67 1.92
C ILE A 289 -48.18 -10.55 1.30
N THR A 290 -47.85 -9.32 1.63
CA THR A 290 -48.33 -8.13 0.92
C THR A 290 -47.76 -8.19 -0.49
N GLU A 291 -48.61 -8.56 -1.46
CA GLU A 291 -48.37 -8.36 -2.89
C GLU A 291 -48.19 -6.86 -3.13
N SER A 292 -46.94 -6.42 -3.01
CA SER A 292 -46.52 -5.10 -3.44
C SER A 292 -46.71 -5.05 -4.96
N GLU A 293 -47.70 -4.28 -5.38
CA GLU A 293 -47.93 -3.82 -6.74
C GLU A 293 -46.58 -3.49 -7.39
N ARG A 294 -46.11 -4.40 -8.25
CA ARG A 294 -45.02 -4.11 -9.18
C ARG A 294 -45.60 -3.10 -10.16
N ALA A 295 -45.32 -1.83 -9.90
CA ALA A 295 -45.32 -0.83 -10.95
C ALA A 295 -44.56 -1.42 -12.14
N GLU A 296 -45.22 -1.42 -13.30
CA GLU A 296 -44.60 -1.64 -14.60
C GLU A 296 -43.55 -0.55 -14.79
N GLU A 297 -42.38 -0.74 -14.17
CA GLU A 297 -41.17 -0.02 -14.54
C GLU A 297 -40.92 -0.39 -15.99
N ASP A 298 -40.98 0.62 -16.87
CA ASP A 298 -40.57 0.55 -18.27
C ASP A 298 -39.45 -0.48 -18.43
N ASP A 299 -39.77 -1.57 -19.13
CA ASP A 299 -38.90 -2.69 -19.48
C ASP A 299 -37.89 -2.20 -20.55
N HIS A 300 -37.18 -1.11 -20.24
CA HIS A 300 -35.97 -0.72 -20.94
C HIS A 300 -34.98 -1.85 -20.69
N GLU A 301 -34.97 -2.81 -21.63
CA GLU A 301 -33.97 -3.87 -21.75
C GLU A 301 -32.59 -3.26 -21.51
N ASP A 302 -32.08 -3.35 -20.27
CA ASP A 302 -30.74 -2.90 -19.93
C ASP A 302 -29.78 -3.87 -20.62
N LEU A 303 -29.36 -3.49 -21.83
CA LEU A 303 -28.42 -4.24 -22.68
C LEU A 303 -27.03 -4.39 -22.03
N GLY A 304 -26.86 -3.83 -20.84
CA GLY A 304 -25.64 -3.88 -20.07
C GLY A 304 -24.56 -2.94 -20.62
N PRO A 305 -23.58 -2.60 -19.78
CA PRO A 305 -22.47 -1.73 -20.18
C PRO A 305 -21.50 -2.39 -21.18
N ILE A 306 -21.14 -1.64 -22.21
CA ILE A 306 -20.11 -1.98 -23.20
C ILE A 306 -18.77 -2.29 -22.49
N GLY A 307 -18.09 -3.38 -22.87
CA GLY A 307 -16.88 -3.88 -22.21
C GLY A 307 -15.77 -4.30 -23.17
N GLN A 308 -14.57 -4.51 -22.62
CA GLN A 308 -13.40 -4.99 -23.37
C GLN A 308 -13.44 -6.50 -23.69
N ASP A 309 -14.38 -7.24 -23.10
CA ASP A 309 -14.51 -8.68 -23.31
C ASP A 309 -15.02 -8.98 -24.71
N THR A 310 -14.48 -10.05 -25.32
CA THR A 310 -14.98 -10.56 -26.58
C THR A 310 -16.30 -11.31 -26.36
N LEU A 311 -17.11 -11.43 -27.41
CA LEU A 311 -18.36 -12.19 -27.36
C LEU A 311 -18.08 -13.65 -26.95
N SER A 312 -17.03 -14.26 -27.50
CA SER A 312 -16.60 -15.61 -27.13
C SER A 312 -16.24 -15.73 -25.65
N THR A 313 -15.59 -14.72 -25.06
CA THR A 313 -15.27 -14.71 -23.63
C THR A 313 -16.53 -14.54 -22.79
N MET A 314 -17.50 -13.73 -23.22
CA MET A 314 -18.79 -13.61 -22.54
C MET A 314 -19.60 -14.90 -22.60
N ILE A 315 -19.72 -15.52 -23.78
CA ILE A 315 -20.40 -16.82 -23.97
C ILE A 315 -19.76 -17.88 -23.08
N ARG A 316 -18.42 -18.00 -23.07
CA ARG A 316 -17.73 -18.96 -22.19
C ARG A 316 -17.99 -18.70 -20.71
N LYS A 317 -18.06 -17.43 -20.30
CA LYS A 317 -18.40 -17.08 -18.90
C LYS A 317 -19.83 -17.50 -18.56
N ASP A 318 -20.77 -17.28 -19.46
CA ASP A 318 -22.17 -17.67 -19.29
C ASP A 318 -22.34 -19.19 -19.29
N GLU A 319 -21.62 -19.90 -20.16
CA GLU A 319 -21.61 -21.37 -20.23
C GLU A 319 -20.92 -22.00 -19.01
N MET A 320 -19.85 -21.39 -18.50
CA MET A 320 -19.13 -21.90 -17.33
C MET A 320 -19.75 -21.49 -16.00
N ALA A 321 -20.64 -20.50 -15.96
CA ALA A 321 -21.31 -20.08 -14.74
C ALA A 321 -22.31 -21.16 -14.29
N PRO A 322 -22.06 -21.87 -13.16
CA PRO A 322 -23.07 -22.78 -12.64
C PRO A 322 -24.30 -21.95 -12.24
N ARG A 323 -25.51 -22.48 -12.43
CA ARG A 323 -26.77 -21.87 -11.92
C ARG A 323 -26.73 -21.54 -10.40
N ARG A 324 -25.74 -22.04 -9.65
CA ARG A 324 -25.42 -21.66 -8.25
C ARG A 324 -24.27 -20.65 -8.18
N ARG A 325 -24.65 -19.39 -7.97
CA ARG A 325 -23.93 -18.12 -8.18
C ARG A 325 -22.64 -17.78 -7.39
N ARG A 326 -21.99 -18.64 -6.60
CA ARG A 326 -21.10 -18.07 -5.55
C ARG A 326 -19.57 -18.09 -5.71
N PHE A 327 -18.94 -18.86 -6.61
CA PHE A 327 -17.47 -19.02 -6.49
C PHE A 327 -16.64 -19.14 -7.77
N PHE A 328 -17.18 -18.88 -8.97
CA PHE A 328 -16.47 -19.17 -10.23
C PHE A 328 -15.72 -18.00 -10.88
N GLU A 329 -15.76 -16.80 -10.31
CA GLU A 329 -15.07 -15.63 -10.86
C GLU A 329 -13.52 -15.75 -10.83
N LEU A 330 -12.97 -16.71 -10.06
CA LEU A 330 -11.53 -16.86 -9.88
C LEU A 330 -10.80 -17.60 -11.03
N TYR A 331 -11.51 -18.38 -11.86
CA TYR A 331 -10.88 -19.29 -12.83
C TYR A 331 -11.11 -18.93 -14.30
N ALA A 332 -11.93 -17.91 -14.60
CA ALA A 332 -12.14 -17.46 -15.98
C ALA A 332 -10.92 -16.67 -16.50
N SER A 333 -9.96 -17.40 -17.07
CA SER A 333 -8.86 -16.92 -17.93
C SER A 333 -7.88 -15.91 -17.31
N TYR A 334 -6.76 -16.43 -16.77
CA TYR A 334 -5.60 -15.64 -16.34
C TYR A 334 -5.06 -14.70 -17.44
N HIS A 335 -5.21 -15.08 -18.72
CA HIS A 335 -4.77 -14.23 -19.83
C HIS A 335 -5.69 -13.01 -20.07
N ASP A 336 -7.00 -13.15 -19.83
CA ASP A 336 -7.96 -12.05 -20.01
C ASP A 336 -7.91 -11.04 -18.85
N SER A 337 -7.54 -11.49 -17.65
CA SER A 337 -7.42 -10.60 -16.48
C SER A 337 -6.18 -9.71 -16.55
N VAL A 338 -5.06 -10.21 -17.09
CA VAL A 338 -3.82 -9.44 -17.22
C VAL A 338 -3.96 -8.22 -18.13
N GLY A 339 -4.76 -8.33 -19.20
CA GLY A 339 -5.05 -7.20 -20.10
C GLY A 339 -5.84 -6.08 -19.42
N LYS A 340 -6.64 -6.40 -18.40
CA LYS A 340 -7.48 -5.44 -17.67
C LYS A 340 -6.76 -4.78 -16.50
N LEU A 341 -5.52 -5.16 -16.21
CA LEU A 341 -4.73 -4.53 -15.16
C LEU A 341 -4.51 -3.04 -15.48
N THR A 342 -4.64 -2.20 -14.45
CA THR A 342 -4.55 -0.74 -14.56
C THR A 342 -3.12 -0.21 -14.46
N TYR A 343 -2.14 -1.10 -14.61
CA TYR A 343 -0.72 -0.84 -14.45
C TYR A 343 0.10 -1.67 -15.45
N PRO A 344 1.32 -1.21 -15.82
CA PRO A 344 2.16 -1.90 -16.78
C PRO A 344 2.69 -3.23 -16.23
N ALA A 345 3.25 -4.08 -17.10
CA ALA A 345 3.76 -5.41 -16.75
C ALA A 345 4.81 -5.41 -15.62
N ASP A 346 5.70 -4.42 -15.66
CA ASP A 346 6.81 -4.29 -14.72
C ASP A 346 6.80 -2.87 -14.15
N PRO A 347 5.85 -2.59 -13.23
CA PRO A 347 5.65 -1.28 -12.67
C PRO A 347 6.71 -1.02 -11.60
N THR A 348 7.35 0.15 -11.65
CA THR A 348 8.23 0.60 -10.57
C THR A 348 7.58 1.76 -9.82
N PRO A 349 7.28 1.60 -8.51
CA PRO A 349 6.72 2.66 -7.72
C PRO A 349 7.58 3.93 -7.75
N VAL A 350 6.98 5.09 -8.03
CA VAL A 350 7.68 6.39 -8.03
C VAL A 350 8.33 6.67 -6.68
N GLY A 351 7.64 6.37 -5.57
CA GLY A 351 8.21 6.54 -4.23
C GLY A 351 9.47 5.69 -4.00
N ARG A 352 9.54 4.49 -4.59
CA ARG A 352 10.74 3.64 -4.52
C ARG A 352 11.89 4.25 -5.33
N TRP A 353 11.60 4.76 -6.52
CA TRP A 353 12.59 5.49 -7.31
C TRP A 353 13.12 6.73 -6.56
N ALA A 354 12.23 7.55 -6.00
CA ALA A 354 12.59 8.77 -5.27
C ALA A 354 13.51 8.44 -4.07
N ARG A 355 13.18 7.40 -3.31
CA ARG A 355 14.02 6.91 -2.20
C ARG A 355 15.41 6.49 -2.65
N SER A 356 15.50 5.76 -3.77
CA SER A 356 16.79 5.33 -4.33
C SER A 356 17.61 6.47 -4.92
N HIS A 357 16.96 7.46 -5.53
CA HIS A 357 17.62 8.56 -6.22
C HIS A 357 18.09 9.67 -5.27
N TYR A 358 17.21 10.18 -4.41
CA TYR A 358 17.53 11.26 -3.47
C TYR A 358 18.14 10.75 -2.15
N GLY A 359 17.99 9.47 -1.86
CA GLY A 359 18.44 8.85 -0.62
C GLY A 359 17.44 8.98 0.54
N HIS A 360 17.61 8.13 1.55
CA HIS A 360 16.66 7.97 2.68
C HIS A 360 16.60 9.19 3.62
N ARG A 361 17.60 10.08 3.61
CA ARG A 361 17.64 11.30 4.44
C ARG A 361 17.27 12.58 3.71
N SER A 362 16.91 12.50 2.43
CA SER A 362 16.51 13.69 1.68
C SER A 362 15.12 14.18 2.11
N ALA A 363 14.94 15.49 2.17
CA ALA A 363 13.64 16.12 2.41
C ALA A 363 12.62 15.70 1.33
N VAL A 364 13.06 15.53 0.08
CA VAL A 364 12.21 15.05 -1.02
C VAL A 364 11.67 13.66 -0.70
N THR A 365 12.54 12.73 -0.28
CA THR A 365 12.14 11.37 0.12
C THR A 365 11.18 11.39 1.31
N ALA A 366 11.38 12.28 2.29
CA ALA A 366 10.47 12.42 3.42
C ALA A 366 9.06 12.84 2.99
N VAL A 367 8.94 13.76 2.02
CA VAL A 367 7.64 14.14 1.43
C VAL A 367 6.95 12.93 0.78
N PHE A 368 7.69 12.14 -0.01
CA PHE A 368 7.14 10.91 -0.61
C PHE A 368 6.71 9.88 0.44
N MET A 369 7.44 9.72 1.55
CA MET A 369 7.05 8.79 2.61
C MET A 369 5.82 9.25 3.38
N LEU A 370 5.69 10.55 3.67
CA LEU A 370 4.47 11.09 4.29
C LEU A 370 3.24 10.82 3.42
N ASN A 371 3.35 11.07 2.11
CA ASN A 371 2.29 10.76 1.16
C ASN A 371 2.01 9.24 1.08
N ALA A 372 3.04 8.40 1.12
CA ALA A 372 2.89 6.94 1.13
C ALA A 372 2.19 6.42 2.39
N ILE A 373 2.41 7.02 3.56
CA ILE A 373 1.72 6.68 4.81
C ILE A 373 0.23 7.02 4.71
N VAL A 374 -0.11 8.22 4.23
CA VAL A 374 -1.50 8.62 4.02
C VAL A 374 -2.20 7.69 3.02
N ASN A 375 -1.51 7.29 1.97
CA ASN A 375 -2.05 6.37 0.96
C ASN A 375 -1.95 4.88 1.36
N GLU A 376 -1.44 4.56 2.55
CA GLU A 376 -1.14 3.19 3.04
C GLU A 376 -0.42 2.32 1.99
N ASN A 377 0.49 2.94 1.22
CA ASN A 377 1.20 2.26 0.15
C ASN A 377 2.38 1.44 0.72
N THR A 378 2.07 0.24 1.21
CA THR A 378 3.04 -0.68 1.82
C THR A 378 4.20 -1.01 0.88
N ALA A 379 3.95 -1.11 -0.44
CA ALA A 379 4.98 -1.39 -1.44
C ALA A 379 6.08 -0.31 -1.52
N VAL A 380 5.77 0.93 -1.12
CA VAL A 380 6.73 2.03 -1.00
C VAL A 380 7.35 2.07 0.41
N LEU A 381 6.53 1.89 1.44
CA LEU A 381 6.93 2.00 2.85
C LEU A 381 7.88 0.89 3.28
N GLN A 382 7.59 -0.35 2.90
CA GLN A 382 8.44 -1.48 3.21
C GLN A 382 9.67 -1.45 2.28
N PRO A 383 10.89 -1.32 2.84
CA PRO A 383 12.09 -1.69 2.11
C PRO A 383 11.90 -3.16 1.76
N SER A 384 11.67 -3.43 0.48
CA SER A 384 11.26 -4.72 -0.11
C SER A 384 11.57 -5.91 0.81
N PHE A 385 10.54 -6.69 1.16
CA PHE A 385 10.57 -7.94 1.97
C PHE A 385 11.69 -8.97 1.65
N TYR A 386 12.58 -8.69 0.70
CA TYR A 386 13.59 -9.58 0.14
C TYR A 386 15.02 -9.03 0.14
N SER A 387 15.28 -7.82 0.64
CA SER A 387 16.67 -7.31 0.72
C SER A 387 17.15 -7.30 2.17
N GLU A 388 17.73 -8.41 2.63
CA GLU A 388 18.46 -8.53 3.90
C GLU A 388 19.66 -7.57 4.03
N SER A 389 19.96 -6.77 2.99
CA SER A 389 21.05 -5.82 2.99
C SER A 389 20.67 -4.49 3.65
N ALA A 390 21.06 -4.42 4.93
CA ALA A 390 21.30 -3.24 5.75
C ALA A 390 20.05 -2.44 6.22
N PRO A 391 19.77 -2.42 7.53
CA PRO A 391 18.73 -1.56 8.14
C PRO A 391 18.96 -0.05 7.94
N THR A 392 20.14 0.34 7.47
CA THR A 392 20.54 1.72 7.23
C THR A 392 19.83 2.39 6.04
N ALA A 393 19.10 1.63 5.23
CA ALA A 393 18.36 2.14 4.07
C ALA A 393 16.92 2.60 4.39
N ARG A 394 16.46 2.44 5.63
CA ARG A 394 15.11 2.83 6.05
C ARG A 394 14.98 4.36 6.16
N VAL A 395 13.83 4.90 5.74
CA VAL A 395 13.52 6.32 5.95
C VAL A 395 13.13 6.51 7.41
N PRO A 396 13.74 7.46 8.15
CA PRO A 396 13.46 7.63 9.56
C PRO A 396 11.99 7.92 9.85
N THR A 397 11.37 7.08 10.67
CA THR A 397 10.03 7.35 11.17
C THR A 397 10.09 8.47 12.21
N THR A 398 9.45 9.61 11.92
CA THR A 398 9.27 10.74 12.86
C THR A 398 7.90 10.75 13.53
N LEU A 399 7.78 11.49 14.64
CA LEU A 399 6.49 11.70 15.34
C LEU A 399 5.42 12.35 14.45
N LYS A 400 5.81 13.12 13.42
CA LYS A 400 4.87 13.72 12.46
C LYS A 400 4.05 12.64 11.74
N HIS A 401 4.66 11.51 11.39
CA HIS A 401 3.96 10.39 10.75
C HIS A 401 2.83 9.84 11.64
N PHE A 402 3.11 9.64 12.93
CA PHE A 402 2.11 9.18 13.89
C PHE A 402 1.00 10.20 14.10
N LYS A 403 1.33 11.50 14.15
CA LYS A 403 0.32 12.57 14.21
C LYS A 403 -0.58 12.60 12.98
N MET A 404 -0.02 12.37 11.79
CA MET A 404 -0.81 12.27 10.55
C MET A 404 -1.72 11.04 10.56
N LEU A 405 -1.22 9.88 10.98
CA LEU A 405 -2.02 8.66 11.14
C LEU A 405 -3.16 8.84 12.16
N ALA A 406 -2.89 9.54 13.27
CA ALA A 406 -3.89 9.86 14.28
C ALA A 406 -4.99 10.80 13.73
N ALA A 407 -4.59 11.83 12.98
CA ALA A 407 -5.55 12.77 12.38
C ALA A 407 -6.42 12.10 11.30
N TRP A 408 -5.83 11.21 10.51
CA TRP A 408 -6.51 10.53 9.40
C TRP A 408 -7.25 9.24 9.84
N ALA A 409 -7.12 8.83 11.10
CA ALA A 409 -7.66 7.58 11.67
C ALA A 409 -7.22 6.28 10.95
N GLY A 410 -6.11 6.34 10.21
CA GLY A 410 -5.56 5.21 9.46
C GLY A 410 -4.98 4.11 10.34
N HIS A 411 -4.80 2.91 9.79
CA HIS A 411 -4.24 1.78 10.54
C HIS A 411 -2.71 1.89 10.62
N PRO A 412 -2.10 1.93 11.83
CA PRO A 412 -0.66 1.83 11.94
C PRO A 412 -0.25 0.39 11.64
N GLU A 413 0.43 0.14 10.53
CA GLU A 413 1.13 -1.13 10.28
C GLU A 413 2.09 -1.42 11.46
N GLU A 414 2.12 -2.66 11.93
CA GLU A 414 2.81 -3.03 13.19
C GLU A 414 4.33 -2.76 13.15
N ASP A 415 4.91 -2.60 11.95
CA ASP A 415 6.36 -2.52 11.71
C ASP A 415 6.90 -1.10 11.51
N TYR A 416 6.19 -0.03 11.92
CA TYR A 416 6.65 1.34 11.67
C TYR A 416 7.91 1.78 12.44
N LEU A 417 8.31 1.09 13.50
CA LEU A 417 9.54 1.40 14.25
C LEU A 417 10.51 0.23 14.14
N SER A 418 11.69 0.45 13.53
CA SER A 418 12.72 -0.58 13.54
C SER A 418 13.36 -0.72 14.92
N GLN A 419 13.96 -1.88 15.19
CA GLN A 419 14.72 -2.10 16.42
C GLN A 419 15.85 -1.07 16.57
N GLU A 420 16.49 -0.60 15.48
CA GLU A 420 17.51 0.45 15.56
C GLU A 420 16.94 1.84 15.86
N GLU A 421 15.78 2.20 15.29
CA GLU A 421 15.10 3.47 15.58
C GLU A 421 14.69 3.56 17.05
N LEU A 422 14.21 2.43 17.59
CA LEU A 422 13.91 2.27 19.02
C LEU A 422 15.19 2.38 19.86
N ASN A 423 16.31 1.83 19.39
CA ASN A 423 17.59 1.89 20.09
C ASN A 423 18.31 3.24 19.97
N GLY A 424 17.86 4.12 19.07
CA GLY A 424 18.56 5.38 18.81
C GLY A 424 19.92 5.22 18.13
N LEU A 425 20.22 4.03 17.60
CA LEU A 425 21.48 3.76 16.90
C LEU A 425 21.39 4.39 15.51
N LEU A 426 21.75 5.67 15.42
CA LEU A 426 21.97 6.30 14.14
C LEU A 426 23.15 5.57 13.46
N PRO A 427 22.98 5.01 12.26
CA PRO A 427 24.13 4.47 11.54
C PRO A 427 25.14 5.60 11.36
N PRO A 428 26.44 5.31 11.55
CA PRO A 428 27.49 6.31 11.47
C PRO A 428 27.28 7.05 10.16
N SER A 429 27.14 8.38 10.21
CA SER A 429 26.89 9.15 9.01
C SER A 429 28.07 8.91 8.08
N SER A 430 27.90 8.04 7.08
CA SER A 430 28.84 7.93 5.99
C SER A 430 28.92 9.33 5.42
N LYS A 431 30.06 10.00 5.62
CA LYS A 431 30.30 11.36 5.16
C LYS A 431 29.79 11.42 3.73
N ILE A 432 28.67 12.12 3.53
CA ILE A 432 28.09 12.36 2.23
C ILE A 432 29.23 12.97 1.43
N ARG A 433 29.79 12.21 0.47
CA ARG A 433 30.68 12.76 -0.53
C ARG A 433 29.82 13.76 -1.29
N ARG A 434 29.83 15.02 -0.86
CA ARG A 434 29.47 16.14 -1.71
C ARG A 434 30.37 15.98 -2.93
N ALA A 435 29.78 15.62 -4.07
CA ALA A 435 30.45 15.66 -5.34
C ALA A 435 30.79 17.13 -5.64
N ARG A 436 31.92 17.60 -5.09
CA ARG A 436 32.58 18.80 -5.58
C ARG A 436 33.22 18.39 -6.90
N VAL A 437 32.64 18.85 -7.99
CA VAL A 437 33.33 18.99 -9.28
C VAL A 437 34.60 19.78 -9.00
N LYS A 438 35.75 19.11 -9.08
CA LYS A 438 37.08 19.74 -9.03
C LYS A 438 37.68 19.59 -10.41
N THR A 439 37.77 20.74 -11.08
CA THR A 439 38.69 21.04 -12.16
C THR A 439 40.14 20.70 -11.77
N GLU A 440 40.89 20.25 -12.77
CA GLU A 440 42.32 19.93 -12.75
C GLU A 440 43.16 21.15 -12.29
N ASP A 441 44.16 20.92 -11.43
CA ASP A 441 45.59 21.01 -11.78
C ASP A 441 46.55 20.96 -10.57
N ALA A 442 47.77 20.50 -10.87
CA ALA A 442 49.06 20.75 -10.21
C ALA A 442 49.62 19.83 -9.07
N VAL A 443 50.55 18.95 -9.50
CA VAL A 443 51.98 18.83 -9.10
C VAL A 443 52.40 18.42 -7.67
N LYS A 444 53.10 17.25 -7.63
CA LYS A 444 54.23 16.74 -6.79
C LYS A 444 54.22 16.94 -5.25
N THR A 445 54.49 15.85 -4.51
CA THR A 445 55.85 15.49 -4.02
C THR A 445 55.83 14.12 -3.33
N GLU A 446 56.82 13.29 -3.68
CA GLU A 446 57.08 11.93 -3.17
C GLU A 446 57.90 11.94 -1.86
N SER A 447 57.67 10.94 -1.00
CA SER A 447 58.76 10.27 -0.26
C SER A 447 58.38 8.84 0.19
N ASN A 448 59.30 7.93 -0.11
CA ASN A 448 59.38 6.46 0.05
C ASN A 448 59.80 6.04 1.52
N PRO A 449 60.09 4.76 1.88
CA PRO A 449 59.27 3.53 1.79
C PRO A 449 59.44 2.52 3.00
N THR A 450 58.60 1.47 3.07
CA THR A 450 58.79 0.06 3.61
C THR A 450 59.30 -0.19 5.08
N PRO A 451 59.09 -1.37 5.74
CA PRO A 451 58.63 -2.67 5.22
C PRO A 451 57.56 -3.47 6.00
N GLU A 452 57.03 -4.47 5.28
CA GLU A 452 56.25 -5.66 5.66
C GLU A 452 57.03 -6.66 6.58
N PRO A 453 56.61 -7.96 6.74
CA PRO A 453 55.44 -8.61 7.38
C PRO A 453 56.02 -9.63 8.42
N PRO A 454 55.62 -10.93 8.62
CA PRO A 454 54.39 -11.71 8.31
C PRO A 454 53.92 -12.60 9.49
N LEU A 455 52.79 -13.31 9.35
CA LEU A 455 52.78 -14.78 9.18
C LEU A 455 51.39 -15.40 9.28
N ALA A 456 51.17 -16.30 8.32
CA ALA A 456 50.01 -17.14 8.09
C ALA A 456 49.98 -18.37 9.02
N GLY A 457 48.81 -19.01 9.09
CA GLY A 457 48.69 -20.36 9.64
C GLY A 457 47.26 -20.92 9.49
N PRO A 458 47.05 -22.10 8.87
CA PRO A 458 45.74 -22.55 8.37
C PRO A 458 45.09 -23.61 9.28
N SER A 459 43.87 -24.05 8.90
CA SER A 459 43.53 -25.48 8.70
C SER A 459 42.18 -25.94 9.28
N SER A 460 41.40 -26.57 8.39
CA SER A 460 40.58 -27.79 8.53
C SER A 460 39.45 -27.91 9.55
N CYS A 461 38.25 -28.23 9.03
CA CYS A 461 37.18 -28.97 9.70
C CYS A 461 37.65 -30.41 10.05
N PRO A 462 37.00 -31.11 11.01
CA PRO A 462 35.93 -32.04 10.63
C PRO A 462 34.78 -32.22 11.66
N ALA A 463 33.76 -32.95 11.20
CA ALA A 463 32.50 -33.30 11.87
C ALA A 463 32.57 -34.47 12.89
N LYS A 464 31.40 -34.75 13.50
CA LYS A 464 30.94 -35.87 14.36
C LYS A 464 30.92 -35.49 15.86
N SER A 465 29.91 -35.80 16.68
CA SER A 465 29.04 -36.98 16.75
C SER A 465 27.79 -36.75 17.63
N ASN A 466 26.74 -37.54 17.36
CA ASN A 466 25.54 -37.76 18.18
C ASN A 466 25.86 -38.39 19.54
N LEU A 467 25.20 -37.99 20.65
CA LEU A 467 24.77 -38.91 21.72
C LEU A 467 23.56 -38.40 22.55
N ARG A 468 22.43 -39.11 22.34
CA ARG A 468 21.36 -39.56 23.25
C ARG A 468 21.29 -39.03 24.71
N GLY A 469 20.15 -38.40 25.04
CA GLY A 469 19.05 -38.99 25.82
C GLY A 469 19.19 -39.20 27.33
N ARG A 470 18.25 -38.62 28.10
CA ARG A 470 17.52 -39.17 29.29
C ARG A 470 16.66 -38.05 29.91
N LYS A 471 15.34 -38.07 29.72
CA LYS A 471 14.27 -38.55 30.63
C LYS A 471 14.28 -37.92 32.04
N ARG A 472 13.19 -37.17 32.28
CA ARG A 472 12.70 -36.54 33.53
C ARG A 472 12.64 -37.50 34.72
N PRO A 473 12.71 -36.95 35.95
CA PRO A 473 11.87 -37.42 37.06
C PRO A 473 10.74 -36.45 37.42
N ARG A 474 9.56 -37.01 37.65
CA ARG A 474 8.33 -36.41 38.18
C ARG A 474 8.40 -36.30 39.72
N ARG A 475 7.86 -35.18 40.23
CA ARG A 475 7.12 -34.92 41.49
C ARG A 475 7.35 -35.79 42.74
N SER A 476 7.54 -35.10 43.87
CA SER A 476 6.93 -35.38 45.18
C SER A 476 7.04 -34.11 46.04
N THR A 477 5.98 -33.32 46.21
CA THR A 477 5.11 -33.25 47.42
C THR A 477 5.70 -33.84 48.69
N THR A 478 6.05 -32.96 49.65
CA THR A 478 5.89 -33.20 51.09
C THR A 478 5.72 -31.87 51.80
N THR A 479 4.53 -31.69 52.36
CA THR A 479 4.19 -30.78 53.45
C THR A 479 4.93 -31.20 54.71
N ILE A 480 5.57 -30.29 55.44
CA ILE A 480 5.76 -30.38 56.89
C ILE A 480 6.03 -28.98 57.45
N VAL A 481 5.11 -28.56 58.31
CA VAL A 481 5.23 -27.47 59.27
C VAL A 481 6.09 -27.98 60.43
N LYS A 482 7.11 -27.24 60.86
CA LYS A 482 7.55 -27.22 62.26
C LYS A 482 8.35 -25.95 62.58
N SER A 483 7.88 -25.34 63.64
CA SER A 483 8.28 -24.12 64.33
C SER A 483 9.50 -24.29 65.24
N TYR A 484 10.13 -23.15 65.58
CA TYR A 484 11.19 -22.90 66.57
C TYR A 484 12.57 -23.49 66.20
N VAL A 485 13.71 -22.80 66.36
CA VAL A 485 14.21 -22.01 67.49
C VAL A 485 15.23 -21.00 66.93
N VAL A 486 15.24 -19.80 67.51
CA VAL A 486 16.27 -18.76 67.34
C VAL A 486 17.54 -19.15 68.12
N PRO A 487 18.72 -19.10 67.50
CA PRO A 487 19.96 -18.83 68.23
C PRO A 487 20.39 -17.39 67.97
N ASP A 488 20.41 -16.61 69.04
CA ASP A 488 21.18 -15.38 69.12
C ASP A 488 22.62 -15.68 68.69
N SER A 489 23.07 -15.02 67.63
CA SER A 489 24.50 -14.83 67.35
C SER A 489 24.66 -13.42 66.81
N ASP A 490 24.90 -12.56 67.79
CA ASP A 490 25.69 -11.34 67.70
C ASP A 490 26.96 -11.61 66.86
N ASP A 491 27.09 -10.88 65.75
CA ASP A 491 28.34 -10.61 65.05
C ASP A 491 28.11 -9.32 64.25
N GLU A 492 28.21 -8.21 64.99
CA GLU A 492 28.70 -6.93 64.47
C GLU A 492 29.98 -7.17 63.65
N GLU A 493 30.21 -6.32 62.63
CA GLU A 493 31.49 -6.20 61.88
C GLU A 493 31.64 -7.00 60.57
N ILE A 494 30.81 -6.68 59.56
CA ILE A 494 31.28 -6.65 58.15
C ILE A 494 30.96 -5.28 57.57
N ALA A 495 32.00 -4.45 57.61
CA ALA A 495 32.11 -3.10 57.11
C ALA A 495 31.65 -2.92 55.65
N ASP A 496 30.70 -2.00 55.42
CA ASP A 496 30.88 -0.67 54.81
C ASP A 496 31.83 -0.49 53.61
N VAL A 497 32.19 -1.53 52.85
CA VAL A 497 33.05 -1.40 51.65
C VAL A 497 32.29 -1.68 50.34
N GLN A 498 31.08 -2.25 50.40
CA GLN A 498 30.27 -2.50 49.20
C GLN A 498 29.48 -1.26 48.75
N ASP A 499 29.14 -0.35 49.67
CA ASP A 499 28.22 0.76 49.41
C ASP A 499 28.85 1.94 48.64
N GLU A 500 30.17 2.15 48.73
CA GLU A 500 30.84 3.21 47.98
C GLU A 500 30.98 2.89 46.47
N LEU A 501 31.05 1.61 46.08
CA LEU A 501 31.10 1.23 44.67
C LEU A 501 29.72 1.35 44.00
N VAL A 502 28.64 1.07 44.72
CA VAL A 502 27.27 1.20 44.22
C VAL A 502 26.85 2.68 44.13
N GLN A 503 27.27 3.52 45.09
CA GLN A 503 26.96 4.96 45.07
C GLN A 503 27.70 5.76 43.98
N LYS A 504 28.86 5.30 43.47
CA LYS A 504 29.56 5.97 42.37
C LYS A 504 28.89 5.82 41.00
N HIS A 505 28.04 4.80 40.80
CA HIS A 505 27.27 4.65 39.55
C HIS A 505 25.95 5.45 39.53
N ALA A 506 25.43 5.85 40.69
CA ALA A 506 24.10 6.45 40.83
C ALA A 506 23.99 7.94 40.41
N LYS A 507 25.09 8.64 40.17
CA LYS A 507 25.07 10.09 39.81
C LYS A 507 25.33 10.38 38.33
N THR A 508 25.43 9.36 37.49
CA THR A 508 25.35 9.60 36.04
C THR A 508 23.90 9.98 35.72
N ARG A 509 23.71 11.25 35.31
CA ARG A 509 22.41 11.79 34.87
C ARG A 509 21.80 10.77 33.90
N LYS A 510 20.71 10.09 34.30
CA LYS A 510 19.98 9.16 33.43
C LYS A 510 19.53 9.92 32.19
N VAL A 511 20.27 9.81 31.10
CA VAL A 511 19.88 10.41 29.82
C VAL A 511 18.73 9.56 29.29
N GLU A 512 17.55 10.16 29.18
CA GLU A 512 16.37 9.52 28.59
C GLU A 512 16.74 8.93 27.22
N SER A 513 16.59 7.62 27.09
CA SER A 513 16.81 6.89 25.86
C SER A 513 15.79 7.31 24.79
N ASN A 514 16.14 7.13 23.52
CA ASN A 514 15.20 7.42 22.42
C ASN A 514 13.94 6.56 22.52
N LEU A 515 14.04 5.32 23.02
CA LEU A 515 12.88 4.46 23.29
C LEU A 515 11.94 5.09 24.33
N GLN A 516 12.49 5.60 25.44
CA GLN A 516 11.70 6.27 26.48
C GLN A 516 11.00 7.51 25.94
N ARG A 517 11.68 8.32 25.11
CA ARG A 517 11.06 9.48 24.43
C ARG A 517 9.91 9.06 23.53
N TRP A 518 10.10 8.00 22.75
CA TRP A 518 9.04 7.44 21.91
C TRP A 518 7.85 6.98 22.74
N ILE A 519 8.08 6.20 23.80
CA ILE A 519 7.02 5.74 24.71
C ILE A 519 6.26 6.94 25.29
N LYS A 520 6.96 7.99 25.73
CA LYS A 520 6.34 9.21 26.26
C LYS A 520 5.47 9.93 25.24
N HIS A 521 5.99 10.15 24.03
CA HIS A 521 5.22 10.84 22.97
C HIS A 521 4.03 10.01 22.47
N LEU A 522 4.19 8.70 22.34
CA LEU A 522 3.12 7.78 21.94
C LEU A 522 2.06 7.64 23.04
N ALA A 523 2.43 7.69 24.32
CA ALA A 523 1.49 7.73 25.43
C ALA A 523 0.63 9.02 25.41
N ILE A 524 1.24 10.17 25.12
CA ILE A 524 0.51 11.44 24.97
C ILE A 524 -0.49 11.33 23.80
N LEU A 525 -0.07 10.81 22.65
CA LEU A 525 -0.96 10.58 21.51
C LEU A 525 -2.11 9.61 21.84
N LEU A 526 -1.84 8.54 22.59
CA LEU A 526 -2.87 7.61 23.02
C LEU A 526 -3.91 8.30 23.92
N LYS A 527 -3.49 9.16 24.84
CA LYS A 527 -4.39 9.96 25.69
C LYS A 527 -5.25 10.91 24.88
N GLU A 528 -4.67 11.58 23.87
CA GLU A 528 -5.41 12.45 22.96
C GLU A 528 -6.48 11.66 22.18
N GLU A 529 -6.14 10.48 21.65
CA GLU A 529 -7.07 9.61 20.93
C GLU A 529 -8.16 8.99 21.84
N GLN A 530 -7.81 8.65 23.09
CA GLN A 530 -8.79 8.25 24.09
C GLN A 530 -9.78 9.38 24.41
N LYS A 531 -9.29 10.63 24.51
CA LYS A 531 -10.14 11.81 24.72
C LYS A 531 -11.09 12.02 23.53
N LYS A 532 -10.59 11.98 22.30
CA LYS A 532 -11.42 12.06 21.07
C LYS A 532 -12.49 10.97 21.03
N TYR A 533 -12.11 9.73 21.34
CA TYR A 533 -13.07 8.61 21.39
C TYR A 533 -14.15 8.81 22.46
N LYS A 534 -13.79 9.25 23.67
CA LYS A 534 -14.76 9.56 24.74
C LYS A 534 -15.70 10.69 24.33
N GLU A 535 -15.19 11.72 23.68
CA GLU A 535 -15.99 12.85 23.17
C GLU A 535 -16.95 12.41 22.07
N LYS A 536 -16.47 11.65 21.07
CA LYS A 536 -17.30 11.07 20.01
C LYS A 536 -18.40 10.17 20.58
N LYS A 537 -18.05 9.31 21.54
CA LYS A 537 -19.03 8.46 22.25
C LYS A 537 -20.07 9.30 22.98
N LYS A 538 -19.67 10.37 23.68
CA LYS A 538 -20.60 11.28 24.36
C LYS A 538 -21.54 11.97 23.36
N ARG A 539 -21.01 12.42 22.21
CA ARG A 539 -21.78 13.08 21.16
C ARG A 539 -22.80 12.14 20.51
N GLU A 540 -22.39 10.94 20.14
CA GLU A 540 -23.29 9.93 19.55
C GLU A 540 -24.35 9.45 20.54
N GLN A 541 -24.00 9.32 21.82
CA GLN A 541 -24.98 9.00 22.87
C GLN A 541 -25.99 10.13 23.11
N ALA A 542 -25.56 11.40 23.01
CA ALA A 542 -26.44 12.56 23.15
C ALA A 542 -27.39 12.73 21.96
N SER A 543 -26.97 12.33 20.76
CA SER A 543 -27.81 12.35 19.55
C SER A 543 -28.75 11.15 19.42
N ALA A 544 -28.53 10.10 20.22
CA ALA A 544 -29.36 8.90 20.19
C ALA A 544 -30.66 9.12 20.99
N PRO A 545 -31.76 8.44 20.62
CA PRO A 545 -32.97 8.44 21.44
C PRO A 545 -32.66 7.94 22.86
N PRO A 546 -33.33 8.49 23.90
CA PRO A 546 -33.22 7.97 25.26
C PRO A 546 -33.47 6.45 25.25
N ASP A 547 -32.69 5.71 26.04
CA ASP A 547 -32.61 4.24 26.11
C ASP A 547 -31.88 3.49 24.97
N THR A 548 -31.42 4.18 23.92
CA THR A 548 -30.62 3.51 22.87
C THR A 548 -29.14 3.43 23.23
N LYS A 549 -28.62 2.22 23.48
CA LYS A 549 -27.18 2.00 23.72
C LYS A 549 -26.39 2.04 22.40
N VAL A 550 -25.89 3.22 22.02
CA VAL A 550 -25.01 3.36 20.87
C VAL A 550 -23.59 2.87 21.18
N ARG A 551 -23.09 1.92 20.37
CA ARG A 551 -21.72 1.40 20.46
C ARG A 551 -20.84 2.10 19.43
N VAL A 552 -19.98 3.00 19.90
CA VAL A 552 -18.98 3.65 19.05
C VAL A 552 -17.75 2.74 18.92
N PRO A 553 -17.33 2.36 17.70
CA PRO A 553 -16.11 1.59 17.52
C PRO A 553 -14.88 2.48 17.77
N LYS A 554 -13.83 1.91 18.37
CA LYS A 554 -12.51 2.56 18.44
C LYS A 554 -11.90 2.62 17.03
N THR A 555 -11.16 3.68 16.74
CA THR A 555 -10.36 3.79 15.52
C THR A 555 -9.28 2.72 15.49
N ASP A 556 -8.83 2.33 14.30
CA ASP A 556 -7.78 1.31 14.16
C ASP A 556 -6.43 1.84 14.67
N PHE A 557 -6.17 3.15 14.50
CA PHE A 557 -5.08 3.85 15.16
C PHE A 557 -5.09 3.67 16.68
N HIS A 558 -6.22 3.93 17.34
CA HIS A 558 -6.34 3.75 18.79
C HIS A 558 -6.06 2.30 19.18
N LYS A 559 -6.65 1.32 18.49
CA LYS A 559 -6.46 -0.11 18.81
C LYS A 559 -4.99 -0.52 18.70
N SER A 560 -4.35 -0.17 17.59
CA SER A 560 -2.94 -0.49 17.33
C SER A 560 -2.00 0.21 18.31
N LEU A 561 -2.26 1.48 18.66
CA LEU A 561 -1.45 2.19 19.65
C LEU A 561 -1.61 1.59 21.06
N ALA A 562 -2.85 1.23 21.43
CA ALA A 562 -3.15 0.61 22.72
C ALA A 562 -2.54 -0.80 22.87
N SER A 563 -2.39 -1.57 21.78
CA SER A 563 -1.75 -2.88 21.81
C SER A 563 -0.23 -2.80 21.75
N ASN A 564 0.34 -1.85 21.00
CA ASN A 564 1.78 -1.75 20.78
C ASN A 564 2.52 -1.01 21.90
N LEU A 565 1.91 -0.03 22.58
CA LEU A 565 2.56 0.72 23.65
C LEU A 565 2.98 -0.17 24.84
N PRO A 566 2.15 -1.13 25.33
CA PRO A 566 2.60 -2.10 26.34
C PRO A 566 3.78 -2.95 25.89
N ARG A 567 3.84 -3.35 24.62
CA ARG A 567 4.97 -4.12 24.05
C ARG A 567 6.25 -3.29 24.05
N LEU A 568 6.16 -2.01 23.71
CA LEU A 568 7.29 -1.07 23.77
C LEU A 568 7.79 -0.88 25.21
N ARG A 569 6.88 -0.68 26.18
CA ARG A 569 7.21 -0.59 27.61
C ARG A 569 7.89 -1.87 28.13
N ALA A 570 7.41 -3.04 27.72
CA ALA A 570 8.04 -4.33 28.07
C ALA A 570 9.45 -4.46 27.48
N THR A 571 9.64 -4.03 26.23
CA THR A 571 10.95 -4.05 25.54
C THR A 571 11.94 -3.11 26.22
N ASP A 572 11.48 -1.92 26.63
CA ASP A 572 12.28 -0.96 27.38
C ASP A 572 12.69 -1.50 28.76
N ARG A 573 11.76 -2.10 29.52
CA ARG A 573 12.08 -2.78 30.79
C ARG A 573 13.12 -3.87 30.61
N MET A 574 12.96 -4.73 29.60
CA MET A 574 13.93 -5.79 29.32
C MET A 574 15.32 -5.23 29.00
N LYS A 575 15.41 -4.13 28.23
CA LYS A 575 16.69 -3.46 27.93
C LYS A 575 17.33 -2.85 29.17
N ARG A 576 16.55 -2.25 30.07
CA ARG A 576 17.07 -1.73 31.33
C ARG A 576 17.57 -2.84 32.25
N GLN A 577 16.82 -3.93 32.36
CA GLN A 577 17.22 -5.11 33.11
C GLN A 577 18.54 -5.69 32.57
N GLN A 578 18.72 -5.70 31.24
CA GLN A 578 19.98 -6.11 30.61
C GLN A 578 21.16 -5.17 30.90
N LEU A 579 20.92 -3.85 30.93
CA LEU A 579 21.99 -2.85 31.09
C LEU A 579 22.39 -2.59 32.54
N TYR A 580 21.44 -2.68 33.47
CA TYR A 580 21.60 -2.21 34.85
C TYR A 580 21.27 -3.30 35.89
N GLY A 581 20.91 -4.51 35.48
CA GLY A 581 20.63 -5.65 36.36
C GLY A 581 19.14 -5.79 36.71
N ALA A 582 18.80 -6.88 37.41
CA ALA A 582 17.42 -7.20 37.79
C ALA A 582 16.85 -6.24 38.85
N ASP A 583 17.71 -5.55 39.59
CA ASP A 583 17.35 -4.67 40.71
C ASP A 583 17.03 -3.23 40.28
N VAL A 584 16.89 -2.99 38.97
CA VAL A 584 16.48 -1.67 38.46
C VAL A 584 15.05 -1.42 38.93
N PRO A 585 14.81 -0.36 39.72
CA PRO A 585 13.46 0.01 40.09
C PRO A 585 12.66 0.21 38.81
N ASP A 586 11.53 -0.49 38.71
CA ASP A 586 10.55 -0.21 37.67
C ASP A 586 10.20 1.27 37.81
N GLU A 587 10.69 2.09 36.87
CA GLU A 587 10.19 3.47 36.79
C GLU A 587 8.72 3.32 36.46
N ASP A 588 7.88 3.58 37.46
CA ASP A 588 6.44 3.56 37.35
C ASP A 588 6.03 4.52 36.24
N TYR A 589 5.93 3.97 35.02
CA TYR A 589 5.06 4.46 33.97
C TYR A 589 3.59 4.24 34.34
N SER A 590 3.31 3.89 35.60
CA SER A 590 2.01 4.00 36.24
C SER A 590 1.58 5.46 36.22
N GLU A 591 1.01 5.84 35.08
CA GLU A 591 0.15 6.99 34.93
C GLU A 591 -1.00 6.79 35.94
N GLY A 592 -0.87 7.44 37.11
CA GLY A 592 -1.77 7.33 38.26
C GLY A 592 -3.21 7.83 38.05
N GLU A 593 -3.88 7.40 36.98
CA GLU A 593 -5.32 7.58 36.76
C GLU A 593 -6.01 6.39 36.06
N GLU A 594 -5.28 5.36 35.56
CA GLU A 594 -5.94 4.18 34.95
C GLU A 594 -6.48 3.17 35.97
N ASP A 595 -6.02 3.20 37.23
CA ASP A 595 -6.44 2.26 38.28
C ASP A 595 -7.72 2.65 39.02
N GLU A 596 -8.34 3.79 38.72
CA GLU A 596 -9.59 4.20 39.41
C GLU A 596 -10.81 3.33 38.99
N TYR A 597 -10.66 2.45 37.98
CA TYR A 597 -11.76 1.60 37.50
C TYR A 597 -11.78 0.16 38.02
N GLN A 598 -10.82 -0.30 38.83
CA GLN A 598 -10.88 -1.63 39.44
C GLN A 598 -11.55 -1.66 40.83
N CYS A 599 -11.82 -0.50 41.44
CA CYS A 599 -12.46 -0.42 42.77
C CYS A 599 -13.97 -0.15 42.74
N ARG A 600 -14.72 -0.77 41.81
CA ARG A 600 -16.19 -0.84 41.93
C ARG A 600 -16.69 -2.28 42.08
N THR A 601 -16.89 -2.63 43.35
CA THR A 601 -17.97 -3.48 43.89
C THR A 601 -17.85 -5.00 43.71
N THR A 602 -17.05 -5.64 44.58
CA THR A 602 -17.52 -6.88 45.21
C THR A 602 -18.57 -6.50 46.25
N ARG A 603 -19.83 -6.58 45.83
CA ARG A 603 -21.03 -6.38 46.66
C ARG A 603 -20.95 -7.31 47.86
N SER A 604 -20.58 -6.78 49.04
CA SER A 604 -20.62 -7.57 50.28
C SER A 604 -22.06 -7.96 50.54
N LYS A 605 -22.33 -9.27 50.54
CA LYS A 605 -23.59 -9.84 51.00
C LYS A 605 -23.71 -9.51 52.49
N ARG A 606 -24.46 -8.45 52.82
CA ARG A 606 -24.91 -8.16 54.18
C ARG A 606 -25.87 -9.28 54.58
N ARG A 607 -25.38 -10.23 55.39
CA ARG A 607 -26.19 -11.28 56.01
C ARG A 607 -27.18 -10.59 56.95
N LYS A 608 -28.47 -10.66 56.63
CA LYS A 608 -29.57 -10.27 57.50
C LYS A 608 -29.63 -11.32 58.61
N VAL A 609 -29.44 -10.90 59.86
CA VAL A 609 -29.76 -11.71 61.03
C VAL A 609 -31.20 -11.33 61.39
N GLU A 610 -32.09 -12.30 61.31
CA GLU A 610 -33.39 -12.31 61.98
C GLU A 610 -33.29 -13.38 63.09
N GLU A 611 -33.74 -12.99 64.29
CA GLU A 611 -33.91 -13.68 65.58
C GLU A 611 -33.16 -14.99 65.86
#